data_AF-A0A851TKF5-F1
#
_entry.id   AF-A0A851TKF5-F1
#
_cell.length_a   1.000
_cell.length_b   1.000
_cell.length_c   1.000
_cell.angle_alpha   90.00
_cell.angle_beta   90.00
_cell.angle_gamma   90.00
#
_symmetry.space_group_name_H-M   'P 1'
#
loop_
_entity.id
_entity.type
_entity.pdbx_description
1 polymer ?
#
loop_
_entity_poly.entity_id
_entity_poly.type
_entity_poly.pdbx_seq_one_letter_code
_entity_poly.pdbx_strand_id
1 'polypeptide(L)'
;LKRMKKLPPRRLIRTHMAPQNLPESIFKNKAKILLLLRNPKDLATSYYHFSLVFSPFPSYESWDSFFKDFMAGKVPWGSYFNYLSEWNKYIDNENVMPIGFEDVKENTYLGVKKIVEFFEFPLNEEEIHAVVQRSSFQSMKKNS
;
A
#
# COMPACT_ATOMS: atom_id res chain seq x y z
N LEU A 1 -19.69 -0.68 9.28
CA LEU A 1 -19.54 -1.94 10.07
C LEU A 1 -20.55 -3.04 9.71
N LYS A 2 -21.87 -2.77 9.57
CA LYS A 2 -22.89 -3.81 9.24
C LYS A 2 -22.59 -4.64 7.98
N ARG A 3 -22.02 -4.03 6.92
CA ARG A 3 -21.59 -4.74 5.69
C ARG A 3 -20.45 -5.74 5.94
N MET A 4 -19.48 -5.39 6.79
CA MET A 4 -18.30 -6.22 7.06
C MET A 4 -18.63 -7.52 7.80
N LYS A 5 -19.74 -7.53 8.57
CA LYS A 5 -20.23 -8.71 9.29
C LYS A 5 -20.84 -9.78 8.36
N LYS A 6 -21.17 -9.42 7.12
CA LYS A 6 -21.78 -10.34 6.13
C LYS A 6 -20.76 -10.98 5.19
N LEU A 7 -19.50 -10.57 5.25
CA LEU A 7 -18.44 -11.10 4.39
C LEU A 7 -17.87 -12.41 4.96
N PRO A 8 -17.42 -13.35 4.10
CA PRO A 8 -16.82 -14.59 4.55
C PRO A 8 -15.55 -14.36 5.39
N PRO A 9 -15.13 -15.35 6.19
CA PRO A 9 -13.86 -15.34 6.92
C PRO A 9 -12.66 -15.15 5.97
N ARG A 10 -11.54 -14.64 6.50
CA ARG A 10 -10.31 -14.25 5.75
C ARG A 10 -10.59 -13.17 4.68
N ARG A 11 -10.54 -11.91 5.12
CA ARG A 11 -10.81 -10.73 4.27
C ARG A 11 -9.50 -10.02 3.96
N LEU A 12 -9.25 -9.74 2.69
CA LEU A 12 -8.20 -8.82 2.26
C LEU A 12 -8.78 -7.41 2.18
N ILE A 13 -8.19 -6.46 2.92
CA ILE A 13 -8.63 -5.07 2.96
C ILE A 13 -7.45 -4.19 2.55
N ARG A 14 -7.64 -3.38 1.52
CA ARG A 14 -6.70 -2.32 1.13
C ARG A 14 -7.16 -1.00 1.71
N THR A 15 -6.23 -0.24 2.29
CA THR A 15 -6.48 1.11 2.80
C THR A 15 -5.20 1.95 2.74
N HIS A 16 -5.37 3.28 2.71
CA HIS A 16 -4.29 4.28 2.82
C HIS A 16 -4.34 5.02 4.17
N MET A 17 -5.13 4.51 5.13
CA MET A 17 -5.29 5.13 6.44
C MET A 17 -4.05 4.95 7.31
N ALA A 18 -3.71 6.00 8.05
CA ALA A 18 -2.76 5.95 9.15
C ALA A 18 -3.35 5.11 10.32
N PRO A 19 -2.50 4.51 11.18
CA PRO A 19 -2.93 3.53 12.19
C PRO A 19 -3.99 4.07 13.17
N GLN A 20 -3.91 5.35 13.54
CA GLN A 20 -4.87 6.02 14.42
C GLN A 20 -6.30 6.11 13.84
N ASN A 21 -6.44 5.98 12.52
CA ASN A 21 -7.73 6.02 11.83
C ASN A 21 -8.30 4.62 11.58
N LEU A 22 -7.55 3.56 11.92
CA LEU A 22 -8.00 2.19 11.78
C LEU A 22 -8.86 1.77 12.98
N PRO A 23 -9.88 0.91 12.78
CA PRO A 23 -10.62 0.35 13.90
C PRO A 23 -9.69 -0.39 14.86
N GLU A 24 -9.79 -0.10 16.16
CA GLU A 24 -8.97 -0.74 17.20
C GLU A 24 -9.00 -2.27 17.14
N SER A 25 -10.11 -2.85 16.67
CA SER A 25 -10.25 -4.29 16.48
C SER A 25 -9.21 -4.91 15.56
N ILE A 26 -8.62 -4.15 14.63
CA ILE A 26 -7.54 -4.64 13.75
C ILE A 26 -6.32 -5.02 14.59
N PHE A 27 -5.92 -4.15 15.51
CA PHE A 27 -4.78 -4.37 16.39
C PHE A 27 -5.12 -5.38 17.50
N LYS A 28 -6.31 -5.27 18.12
CA LYS A 28 -6.75 -6.21 19.18
C LYS A 28 -6.83 -7.65 18.69
N ASN A 29 -7.30 -7.86 17.45
CA ASN A 29 -7.41 -9.19 16.85
C ASN A 29 -6.12 -9.64 16.15
N LYS A 30 -5.00 -8.90 16.30
CA LYS A 30 -3.71 -9.22 15.68
C LYS A 30 -3.81 -9.51 14.18
N ALA A 31 -4.57 -8.71 13.45
CA ALA A 31 -4.66 -8.86 12.00
C ALA A 31 -3.29 -8.61 11.36
N LYS A 32 -2.89 -9.44 10.41
CA LYS A 32 -1.66 -9.26 9.62
C LYS A 32 -1.80 -8.05 8.69
N ILE A 33 -0.82 -7.16 8.70
CA ILE A 33 -0.77 -5.90 7.96
C ILE A 33 0.49 -5.89 7.09
N LEU A 34 0.32 -5.81 5.78
CA LEU A 34 1.39 -5.51 4.84
C LEU A 34 1.49 -4.01 4.64
N LEU A 35 2.58 -3.39 5.09
CA LEU A 35 2.83 -1.96 4.96
C LEU A 35 3.75 -1.69 3.77
N LEU A 36 3.18 -1.30 2.63
CA LEU A 36 3.96 -0.91 1.46
C LEU A 36 4.53 0.50 1.62
N LEU A 37 5.85 0.61 1.52
CA LEU A 37 6.61 1.86 1.60
C LEU A 37 7.23 2.16 0.23
N ARG A 38 7.46 3.44 -0.07
CA ARG A 38 8.04 3.88 -1.33
C ARG A 38 8.88 5.13 -1.10
N ASN A 39 9.91 5.33 -1.92
CA ASN A 39 10.64 6.59 -1.92
C ASN A 39 9.66 7.78 -2.07
N PRO A 40 9.73 8.79 -1.19
CA PRO A 40 8.77 9.89 -1.19
C PRO A 40 8.82 10.75 -2.46
N LYS A 41 9.96 10.82 -3.15
CA LYS A 41 10.08 11.55 -4.42
C LYS A 41 9.31 10.83 -5.53
N ASP A 42 9.49 9.53 -5.65
CA ASP A 42 8.78 8.71 -6.63
C ASP A 42 7.28 8.60 -6.32
N LEU A 43 6.93 8.57 -5.03
CA LEU A 43 5.55 8.66 -4.57
C LEU A 43 4.91 9.98 -5.01
N ALA A 44 5.58 11.13 -4.78
CA ALA A 44 5.06 12.44 -5.16
C ALA A 44 4.81 12.51 -6.67
N THR A 45 5.75 12.03 -7.49
CA THR A 45 5.59 11.97 -8.96
C THR A 45 4.38 11.13 -9.35
N SER A 46 4.24 9.94 -8.77
CA SER A 46 3.11 9.05 -9.04
C SER A 46 1.78 9.68 -8.61
N TYR A 47 1.77 10.40 -7.49
CA TYR A 47 0.56 11.02 -6.95
C TYR A 47 0.15 12.24 -7.79
N TYR A 48 1.08 13.06 -8.25
CA TYR A 48 0.77 14.14 -9.19
C TYR A 48 0.02 13.62 -10.42
N HIS A 49 0.57 12.61 -11.11
CA HIS A 49 -0.11 12.02 -12.27
C HIS A 49 -1.45 11.38 -11.92
N PHE A 50 -1.58 10.77 -10.74
CA PHE A 50 -2.86 10.23 -10.28
C PHE A 50 -3.90 11.34 -10.05
N SER A 51 -3.50 12.49 -9.50
CA SER A 51 -4.41 13.63 -9.27
C SER A 51 -4.95 14.25 -10.57
N LEU A 52 -4.17 14.19 -11.66
CA LEU A 52 -4.59 14.69 -12.97
C LEU A 52 -5.69 13.84 -13.62
N VAL A 53 -5.75 12.54 -13.31
CA VAL A 53 -6.69 11.59 -13.95
C VAL A 53 -7.87 11.22 -13.04
N PHE A 54 -7.76 11.44 -11.73
CA PHE A 54 -8.78 11.05 -10.76
C PHE A 54 -9.64 12.26 -10.37
N SER A 55 -10.78 12.40 -11.06
CA SER A 55 -11.71 13.54 -10.93
C SER A 55 -12.09 13.96 -9.49
N PRO A 56 -12.21 13.07 -8.49
CA PRO A 56 -12.47 13.50 -7.11
C PRO A 56 -11.34 14.28 -6.45
N PHE A 57 -10.15 14.36 -7.04
CA PHE A 57 -9.00 15.07 -6.47
C PHE A 57 -8.91 16.51 -7.00
N PRO A 58 -8.31 17.42 -6.21
CA PRO A 58 -7.96 18.73 -6.72
C PRO A 58 -7.12 18.57 -8.00
N SER A 59 -7.51 19.27 -9.05
CA SER A 59 -6.66 19.42 -10.23
C SER A 59 -5.56 20.42 -9.90
N TYR A 60 -4.34 20.13 -10.35
CA TYR A 60 -3.19 21.01 -10.19
C TYR A 60 -2.78 21.56 -11.55
N GLU A 61 -2.52 22.87 -11.60
CA GLU A 61 -2.10 23.54 -12.84
C GLU A 61 -0.66 23.19 -13.23
N SER A 62 0.18 22.84 -12.25
CA SER A 62 1.58 22.50 -12.45
C SER A 62 2.13 21.58 -11.37
N TRP A 63 3.25 20.91 -11.67
CA TRP A 63 4.01 20.11 -10.71
C TRP A 63 4.40 20.92 -9.46
N ASP A 64 4.86 22.16 -9.61
CA ASP A 64 5.32 22.98 -8.48
C ASP A 64 4.18 23.32 -7.51
N SER A 65 2.98 23.60 -8.05
CA SER A 65 1.79 23.83 -7.23
C SER A 65 1.41 22.59 -6.43
N PHE A 66 1.40 21.42 -7.07
CA PHE A 66 1.18 20.14 -6.41
C PHE A 66 2.23 19.85 -5.35
N PHE A 67 3.51 20.01 -5.69
CA PHE A 67 4.61 19.64 -4.82
C PHE A 67 4.62 20.49 -3.55
N LYS A 68 4.29 21.78 -3.65
CA LYS A 68 4.11 22.66 -2.49
C LYS A 68 3.04 22.14 -1.53
N ASP A 69 1.88 21.73 -2.05
CA ASP A 69 0.80 21.18 -1.23
C ASP A 69 1.12 19.79 -0.68
N PHE A 70 1.76 18.93 -1.47
CA PHE A 70 2.27 17.62 -1.02
C PHE A 70 3.21 17.77 0.17
N MET A 71 4.20 18.67 0.08
CA MET A 71 5.14 18.94 1.17
C MET A 71 4.47 19.55 2.40
N ALA A 72 3.42 20.35 2.21
CA ALA A 72 2.61 20.90 3.29
C ALA A 72 1.58 19.90 3.87
N GLY A 73 1.47 18.69 3.31
CA GLY A 73 0.45 17.72 3.68
C GLY A 73 -0.98 18.14 3.32
N LYS A 74 -1.15 19.08 2.38
CA LYS A 74 -2.43 19.61 1.89
C LYS A 74 -2.96 18.82 0.69
N VAL A 75 -2.72 17.52 0.69
CA VAL A 75 -3.21 16.58 -0.32
C VAL A 75 -4.17 15.58 0.34
N PRO A 76 -5.04 14.88 -0.41
CA PRO A 76 -5.80 13.78 0.14
C PRO A 76 -4.91 12.79 0.92
N TRP A 77 -5.42 12.25 2.02
CA TRP A 77 -4.70 11.45 3.02
C TRP A 77 -3.60 12.18 3.83
N GLY A 78 -3.31 13.44 3.53
CA GLY A 78 -2.44 14.29 4.34
C GLY A 78 -0.95 14.09 4.10
N SER A 79 -0.13 14.43 5.09
CA SER A 79 1.33 14.33 5.01
C SER A 79 1.81 12.88 5.00
N TYR A 80 2.53 12.50 3.93
CA TYR A 80 3.18 11.20 3.83
C TYR A 80 4.22 10.99 4.94
N PHE A 81 4.92 12.05 5.36
CA PHE A 81 5.91 11.97 6.44
C PHE A 81 5.24 11.69 7.80
N ASN A 82 4.08 12.29 8.06
CA ASN A 82 3.29 11.97 9.25
C ASN A 82 2.77 10.54 9.17
N TYR A 83 2.29 10.10 8.00
CA TYR A 83 1.88 8.71 7.79
C TYR A 83 3.01 7.71 8.12
N LEU A 84 4.23 7.97 7.63
CA LEU A 84 5.40 7.16 7.95
C LEU A 84 5.73 7.19 9.44
N SER A 85 5.73 8.36 10.07
CA SER A 85 6.02 8.52 11.50
C SER A 85 5.03 7.74 12.38
N GLU A 86 3.74 7.79 12.04
CA GLU A 86 2.70 7.06 12.76
C GLU A 86 2.84 5.55 12.59
N TRP A 87 3.10 5.06 11.37
CA TRP A 87 3.32 3.63 11.13
C TRP A 87 4.62 3.11 11.72
N ASN A 88 5.66 3.94 11.81
CA ASN A 88 6.94 3.56 12.40
C ASN A 88 6.80 3.08 13.86
N LYS A 89 5.77 3.56 14.58
CA LYS A 89 5.44 3.13 15.95
C LYS A 89 5.01 1.65 16.03
N TYR A 90 4.69 1.03 14.90
CA TYR A 90 4.17 -0.35 14.81
C TYR A 90 5.09 -1.29 14.04
N ILE A 91 6.25 -0.81 13.54
CA ILE A 91 7.10 -1.59 12.63
C ILE A 91 7.73 -2.82 13.30
N ASP A 92 7.91 -2.77 14.62
CA ASP A 92 8.42 -3.88 15.43
C ASP A 92 7.34 -4.91 15.83
N ASN A 93 6.08 -4.70 15.43
CA ASN A 93 5.01 -5.65 15.70
C ASN A 93 5.09 -6.84 14.72
N GLU A 94 5.10 -8.07 15.26
CA GLU A 94 5.12 -9.33 14.47
C GLU A 94 4.03 -9.41 13.39
N ASN A 95 2.89 -8.73 13.58
CA ASN A 95 1.77 -8.73 12.65
C ASN A 95 1.84 -7.59 11.63
N VAL A 96 2.93 -6.83 11.57
CA VAL A 96 3.16 -5.75 10.60
C VAL A 96 4.43 -6.06 9.81
N MET A 97 4.28 -6.26 8.50
CA MET A 97 5.43 -6.42 7.61
C MET A 97 5.61 -5.18 6.75
N PRO A 98 6.61 -4.33 7.00
CA PRO A 98 7.02 -3.29 6.06
C PRO A 98 7.65 -3.94 4.82
N ILE A 99 7.34 -3.40 3.64
CA ILE A 99 7.98 -3.81 2.39
C ILE A 99 8.21 -2.61 1.50
N GLY A 100 9.44 -2.46 0.98
CA GLY A 100 9.78 -1.41 0.03
C GLY A 100 9.25 -1.74 -1.37
N PHE A 101 8.62 -0.77 -2.01
CA PHE A 101 8.22 -0.88 -3.42
C PHE A 101 9.44 -1.12 -4.31
N GLU A 102 10.56 -0.46 -3.99
CA GLU A 102 11.83 -0.58 -4.69
C GLU A 102 12.38 -2.01 -4.59
N ASP A 103 12.34 -2.63 -3.41
CA ASP A 103 12.78 -4.02 -3.20
C ASP A 103 11.93 -5.01 -4.02
N VAL A 104 10.60 -4.80 -4.03
CA VAL A 104 9.67 -5.64 -4.81
C VAL A 104 9.87 -5.44 -6.31
N LYS A 105 10.24 -4.23 -6.74
CA LYS A 105 10.53 -3.94 -8.13
C LYS A 105 11.87 -4.56 -8.56
N GLU A 106 12.88 -4.52 -7.70
CA GLU A 106 14.20 -5.10 -7.98
C GLU A 106 14.14 -6.62 -8.05
N ASN A 107 13.44 -7.26 -7.11
CA ASN A 107 13.23 -8.70 -7.12
C ASN A 107 11.80 -9.08 -6.72
N THR A 108 10.92 -9.09 -7.72
CA THR A 108 9.49 -9.38 -7.53
C THR A 108 9.25 -10.78 -6.99
N TYR A 109 10.04 -11.77 -7.38
CA TYR A 109 9.91 -13.13 -6.87
C TYR A 109 10.17 -13.19 -5.37
N LEU A 110 11.27 -12.60 -4.88
CA LEU A 110 11.56 -12.52 -3.44
C LEU A 110 10.50 -11.69 -2.70
N GLY A 111 10.03 -10.60 -3.29
CA GLY A 111 8.94 -9.79 -2.72
C GLY A 111 7.65 -10.60 -2.54
N VAL A 112 7.22 -11.35 -3.57
CA VAL A 112 6.06 -12.23 -3.50
C VAL A 112 6.27 -13.34 -2.48
N LYS A 113 7.44 -13.97 -2.45
CA LYS A 113 7.77 -15.03 -1.49
C LYS A 113 7.65 -14.54 -0.03
N LYS A 114 8.20 -13.36 0.29
CA LYS A 114 8.05 -12.73 1.61
C LYS A 114 6.58 -12.50 1.98
N ILE A 115 5.76 -12.03 1.03
CA ILE A 115 4.31 -11.81 1.24
C ILE A 115 3.58 -13.13 1.50
N VAL A 116 3.88 -14.18 0.73
CA VAL A 116 3.30 -15.52 0.87
C VAL A 116 3.63 -16.11 2.23
N GLU A 117 4.91 -16.04 2.64
CA GLU A 117 5.37 -16.50 3.95
C GLU A 117 4.70 -15.73 5.08
N PHE A 118 4.67 -14.39 5.00
CA PHE A 118 4.06 -13.55 6.03
C PHE A 118 2.57 -13.84 6.23
N PHE A 119 1.80 -13.97 5.13
CA PHE A 119 0.37 -14.29 5.23
C PHE A 119 0.06 -15.78 5.38
N GLU A 120 1.07 -16.65 5.38
CA GLU A 120 0.94 -18.11 5.41
C GLU A 120 0.02 -18.63 4.30
N PHE A 121 0.18 -18.08 3.09
CA PHE A 121 -0.56 -18.60 1.94
C PHE A 121 0.03 -19.96 1.53
N PRO A 122 -0.80 -21.00 1.34
CA PRO A 122 -0.34 -22.34 1.00
C PRO A 122 -0.04 -22.45 -0.50
N LEU A 123 0.90 -21.65 -1.00
CA LEU A 123 1.30 -21.64 -2.41
C LEU A 123 2.57 -22.46 -2.62
N ASN A 124 2.61 -23.22 -3.70
CA ASN A 124 3.82 -23.88 -4.18
C ASN A 124 4.66 -22.95 -5.10
N GLU A 125 5.85 -23.39 -5.48
CA GLU A 125 6.77 -22.60 -6.30
C GLU A 125 6.22 -22.24 -7.70
N GLU A 126 5.47 -23.16 -8.32
CA GLU A 126 4.83 -22.90 -9.63
C GLU A 126 3.76 -21.81 -9.52
N GLU A 127 2.97 -21.84 -8.45
CA GLU A 127 1.95 -20.82 -8.15
C GLU A 127 2.58 -19.46 -7.85
N ILE A 128 3.70 -19.43 -7.11
CA ILE A 128 4.48 -18.20 -6.86
C ILE A 128 4.99 -17.61 -8.19
N HIS A 129 5.56 -18.43 -9.07
CA HIS A 129 5.99 -17.99 -10.39
C HIS A 129 4.82 -17.44 -11.22
N ALA A 130 3.66 -18.10 -11.17
CA ALA A 130 2.46 -17.64 -11.86
C ALA A 130 1.99 -16.27 -11.33
N VAL A 131 2.05 -16.05 -10.00
CA VAL A 131 1.76 -14.73 -9.40
C VAL A 131 2.73 -13.68 -9.92
N VAL A 132 4.04 -13.95 -9.89
CA VAL A 132 5.08 -13.01 -10.37
C VAL A 132 4.85 -12.60 -11.83
N GLN A 133 4.53 -13.56 -12.70
CA GLN A 133 4.25 -13.28 -14.11
C GLN A 133 2.99 -12.42 -14.31
N ARG A 134 1.93 -12.70 -13.54
CA ARG A 134 0.67 -11.95 -13.58
C ARG A 134 0.79 -10.56 -12.96
N SER A 135 1.65 -10.38 -11.96
CA SER A 135 1.92 -9.11 -11.30
C SER A 135 2.98 -8.26 -12.02
N SER A 136 3.52 -8.71 -13.15
CA SER A 136 4.46 -7.89 -13.92
C SER A 136 3.77 -6.62 -14.44
N PHE A 137 4.55 -5.54 -14.61
CA PHE A 137 4.01 -4.27 -15.08
C PHE A 137 3.29 -4.39 -16.42
N GLN A 138 3.84 -5.17 -17.36
CA GLN A 138 3.23 -5.40 -18.68
C GLN A 138 1.89 -6.13 -18.55
N SER A 139 1.84 -7.21 -17.77
CA SER A 139 0.61 -7.97 -17.51
C SER A 139 -0.46 -7.10 -16.86
N MET A 140 -0.11 -6.35 -15.81
CA MET A 140 -1.05 -5.49 -15.10
C MET A 140 -1.56 -4.34 -15.96
N LYS A 141 -0.68 -3.66 -16.72
CA LYS A 141 -1.07 -2.55 -17.60
C LYS A 141 -2.04 -2.99 -18.70
N LYS A 142 -1.89 -4.21 -19.23
CA LYS A 142 -2.80 -4.77 -20.24
C LYS A 142 -4.19 -5.08 -19.67
N ASN A 143 -4.28 -5.35 -18.37
CA ASN A 143 -5.50 -5.72 -17.67
C ASN A 143 -6.13 -4.55 -16.90
N SER A 144 -5.66 -3.32 -17.11
CA SER A 144 -6.14 -2.09 -16.43
C SER A 144 -7.14 -1.31 -17.27
#